data_AF-A0A962VBZ6-F1
#
_entry.id   AF-A0A962VBZ6-F1
#
_cell.length_a   1.000
_cell.length_b   1.000
_cell.length_c   1.000
_cell.angle_alpha   90.00
_cell.angle_beta   90.00
_cell.angle_gamma   90.00
#
_symmetry.space_group_name_H-M   'P 1'
#
loop_
_entity.id
_entity.type
_entity.pdbx_description
1 polymer ?
#
loop_
_entity_poly.entity_id
_entity_poly.type
_entity_poly.pdbx_seq_one_letter_code
_entity_poly.pdbx_strand_id
1 'polypeptide(L)'
;LDAFIWDDIEARFVALIAGRYEADVAFAYIHSVRRRLYQVEWQAVEYAFGQAGESGPSISPDTIYRRYHCSGPLQPEIVLDILAIPGFTTPYRDADADAALLAQRINQILAPAEQDASTLVYTLDIIRGGFFRNRGAYLVGRIIHQDSRITPLVLALLNSLDHPQQGIYVDAVLLREAYTHNLFSSTLANFHVTNPYYREISEFLHSIMPTRPLGLHYTTIG
;
A
#
# COMPACT_ATOMS: atom_id res chain seq x y z
N LEU A 1 8.90 -0.18 -40.11
CA LEU A 1 10.25 -0.47 -39.56
C LEU A 1 10.46 -1.97 -39.67
N ASP A 2 11.63 -2.41 -40.13
CA ASP A 2 11.96 -3.82 -40.28
C ASP A 2 11.97 -4.52 -38.89
N ALA A 3 11.51 -5.77 -38.80
CA ALA A 3 11.42 -6.49 -37.53
C ALA A 3 12.79 -6.63 -36.86
N PHE A 4 13.84 -6.79 -37.66
CA PHE A 4 15.24 -6.90 -37.23
C PHE A 4 15.77 -5.66 -36.50
N ILE A 5 15.29 -4.46 -36.89
CA ILE A 5 15.69 -3.20 -36.22
C ILE A 5 15.11 -3.14 -34.81
N TRP A 6 13.89 -3.65 -34.61
CA TRP A 6 13.28 -3.64 -33.29
C TRP A 6 13.98 -4.60 -32.34
N ASP A 7 14.35 -5.78 -32.82
CA ASP A 7 15.02 -6.73 -31.94
C ASP A 7 16.39 -6.18 -31.45
N ASP A 8 17.12 -5.39 -32.26
CA ASP A 8 18.34 -4.68 -31.81
C ASP A 8 18.05 -3.55 -30.82
N ILE A 9 17.01 -2.73 -31.04
CA ILE A 9 16.66 -1.65 -30.10
C ILE A 9 16.19 -2.25 -28.76
N GLU A 10 15.37 -3.30 -28.79
CA GLU A 10 14.90 -3.98 -27.58
C GLU A 10 16.07 -4.58 -26.79
N ALA A 11 16.99 -5.28 -27.44
CA ALA A 11 18.18 -5.82 -26.79
C ALA A 11 19.04 -4.74 -26.12
N ARG A 12 19.27 -3.61 -26.80
CA ARG A 12 20.01 -2.46 -26.24
C ARG A 12 19.25 -1.82 -25.08
N PHE A 13 17.94 -1.66 -25.21
CA PHE A 13 17.10 -1.08 -24.16
C PHE A 13 17.11 -1.94 -22.90
N VAL A 14 16.93 -3.26 -23.04
CA VAL A 14 17.00 -4.23 -21.93
C VAL A 14 18.35 -4.15 -21.21
N ALA A 15 19.46 -4.04 -21.95
CA ALA A 15 20.77 -3.87 -21.36
C ALA A 15 20.92 -2.56 -20.56
N LEU A 16 20.28 -1.46 -21.00
CA LEU A 16 20.31 -0.16 -20.31
C LEU A 16 19.48 -0.13 -19.02
N ILE A 17 18.43 -0.96 -18.94
CA ILE A 17 17.55 -1.02 -17.77
C ILE A 17 17.95 -2.10 -16.77
N ALA A 18 18.89 -2.98 -17.13
CA ALA A 18 19.38 -4.03 -16.25
C ALA A 18 19.88 -3.47 -14.91
N GLY A 19 19.42 -4.08 -13.81
CA GLY A 19 19.78 -3.67 -12.45
C GLY A 19 19.08 -2.40 -11.92
N ARG A 20 18.22 -1.76 -12.71
CA ARG A 20 17.42 -0.62 -12.25
C ARG A 20 16.19 -1.11 -11.49
N TYR A 21 15.74 -0.30 -10.53
CA TYR A 21 14.48 -0.58 -9.82
C TYR A 21 13.29 -0.59 -10.79
N GLU A 22 13.27 0.37 -11.72
CA GLU A 22 12.16 0.60 -12.68
C GLU A 22 12.21 -0.29 -13.92
N ALA A 23 13.04 -1.35 -13.91
CA ALA A 23 13.28 -2.17 -15.10
C ALA A 23 12.01 -2.84 -15.63
N ASP A 24 11.14 -3.33 -14.75
CA ASP A 24 9.85 -3.94 -15.11
C ASP A 24 8.90 -2.95 -15.80
N VAL A 25 8.78 -1.73 -15.28
CA VAL A 25 7.96 -0.67 -15.90
C VAL A 25 8.56 -0.19 -17.21
N ALA A 26 9.88 -0.01 -17.26
CA ALA A 26 10.59 0.38 -18.48
C ALA A 26 10.44 -0.68 -19.58
N PHE A 27 10.51 -1.96 -19.22
CA PHE A 27 10.25 -3.08 -20.11
C PHE A 27 8.79 -3.06 -20.62
N ALA A 28 7.81 -2.85 -19.74
CA ALA A 28 6.42 -2.69 -20.17
C ALA A 28 6.23 -1.52 -21.15
N TYR A 29 6.96 -0.41 -20.94
CA TYR A 29 6.95 0.75 -21.81
C TYR A 29 7.46 0.43 -23.22
N ILE A 30 8.64 -0.22 -23.37
CA ILE A 30 9.20 -0.50 -24.70
C ILE A 30 8.29 -1.43 -25.52
N HIS A 31 7.66 -2.42 -24.88
CA HIS A 31 6.67 -3.28 -25.53
C HIS A 31 5.37 -2.54 -25.88
N SER A 32 4.97 -1.53 -25.09
CA SER A 32 3.85 -0.65 -25.44
C SER A 32 4.16 0.18 -26.69
N VAL A 33 5.37 0.74 -26.79
CA VAL A 33 5.84 1.47 -27.99
C VAL A 33 5.87 0.55 -29.21
N ARG A 34 6.42 -0.67 -29.08
CA ARG A 34 6.44 -1.68 -30.14
C ARG A 34 5.04 -2.01 -30.64
N ARG A 35 4.09 -2.28 -29.75
CA ARG A 35 2.69 -2.53 -30.11
C ARG A 35 2.06 -1.36 -30.87
N ARG A 36 2.25 -0.12 -30.39
CA ARG A 36 1.67 1.06 -31.04
C ARG A 36 2.20 1.30 -32.45
N LEU A 37 3.47 0.99 -32.70
CA LEU A 37 4.08 1.17 -34.02
C LEU A 37 3.64 0.13 -35.06
N TYR A 38 3.36 -1.11 -34.63
CA TYR A 38 3.09 -2.22 -35.55
C TYR A 38 1.60 -2.58 -35.68
N GLN A 39 0.70 -1.92 -34.96
CA GLN A 39 -0.76 -2.21 -34.94
C GLN A 39 -1.09 -3.71 -34.81
N VAL A 40 -0.19 -4.50 -34.20
CA VAL A 40 -0.39 -5.94 -34.04
C VAL A 40 -1.53 -6.16 -33.05
N GLU A 41 -2.40 -7.12 -33.37
CA GLU A 41 -3.46 -7.59 -32.48
C GLU A 41 -2.90 -7.91 -31.08
N TRP A 42 -3.74 -7.68 -30.07
CA TRP A 42 -3.38 -7.79 -28.67
C TRP A 42 -2.94 -9.23 -28.33
N GLN A 43 -1.64 -9.46 -28.19
CA GLN A 43 -1.12 -10.63 -27.49
C GLN A 43 -0.83 -10.25 -26.04
N ALA A 44 -1.31 -11.07 -25.10
CA ALA A 44 -0.88 -10.99 -23.72
C ALA A 44 0.62 -11.24 -23.70
N VAL A 45 1.41 -10.18 -23.59
CA VAL A 45 2.78 -10.33 -23.09
C VAL A 45 2.58 -10.63 -21.60
N GLU A 46 3.16 -11.70 -21.09
CA GLU A 46 3.34 -11.87 -19.65
C GLU A 46 4.19 -10.70 -19.15
N TYR A 47 3.52 -9.58 -18.83
CA TYR A 47 4.10 -8.46 -18.11
C TYR A 47 4.19 -8.87 -16.64
N ALA A 48 4.96 -9.92 -16.34
CA ALA A 48 4.98 -10.45 -14.99
C ALA A 48 6.17 -11.40 -14.78
N PHE A 49 7.18 -10.93 -14.03
CA PHE A 49 8.11 -11.77 -13.25
C PHE A 49 9.19 -12.59 -13.98
N GLY A 50 9.59 -12.23 -15.21
CA GLY A 50 10.82 -12.75 -15.84
C GLY A 50 12.10 -12.02 -15.42
N GLN A 51 13.27 -12.58 -15.75
CA GLN A 51 14.67 -12.21 -15.39
C GLN A 51 15.00 -10.70 -15.22
N ALA A 52 14.29 -9.78 -15.87
CA ALA A 52 14.48 -8.34 -15.75
C ALA A 52 13.92 -7.74 -14.43
N GLY A 53 12.81 -8.26 -13.89
CA GLY A 53 12.21 -7.76 -12.64
C GLY A 53 12.94 -8.25 -11.38
N GLU A 54 13.47 -9.48 -11.42
CA GLU A 54 14.18 -10.12 -10.30
C GLU A 54 15.60 -9.55 -10.07
N SER A 55 16.14 -8.83 -11.06
CA SER A 55 17.51 -8.30 -11.02
C SER A 55 17.64 -6.92 -10.38
N GLY A 56 16.52 -6.32 -9.92
CA GLY A 56 16.52 -5.03 -9.25
C GLY A 56 17.13 -5.09 -7.84
N PRO A 57 17.53 -3.94 -7.26
CA PRO A 57 18.04 -3.92 -5.89
C PRO A 57 16.96 -4.37 -4.90
N SER A 58 17.34 -5.19 -3.92
CA SER A 58 16.46 -5.55 -2.81
C SER A 58 16.20 -4.31 -1.94
N ILE A 59 14.94 -4.05 -1.64
CA ILE A 59 14.53 -2.93 -0.77
C ILE A 59 14.31 -3.44 0.65
N SER A 60 14.91 -2.74 1.62
CA SER A 60 14.70 -3.07 3.04
C SER A 60 13.24 -2.87 3.44
N PRO A 61 12.63 -3.81 4.19
CA PRO A 61 11.26 -3.65 4.69
C PRO A 61 11.04 -2.36 5.49
N ASP A 62 12.06 -1.88 6.21
CA ASP A 62 12.00 -0.65 7.01
C ASP A 62 11.78 0.61 6.17
N THR A 63 12.07 0.54 4.86
CA THR A 63 11.79 1.63 3.90
C THR A 63 10.31 1.63 3.47
N ILE A 64 9.66 0.47 3.53
CA ILE A 64 8.29 0.27 3.03
C ILE A 64 7.28 0.48 4.14
N TYR A 65 7.54 -0.06 5.33
CA TYR A 65 6.64 0.04 6.46
C TYR A 65 7.43 0.26 7.76
N ARG A 66 6.75 0.84 8.75
CA ARG A 66 7.22 0.86 10.14
C ARG A 66 6.57 -0.29 10.88
N ARG A 67 7.39 -1.06 11.58
CA ARG A 67 6.98 -2.20 12.39
C ARG A 67 6.86 -1.82 13.87
N TYR A 68 5.76 -2.21 14.49
CA TYR A 68 5.53 -2.09 15.93
C TYR A 68 5.26 -3.48 16.51
N HIS A 69 6.06 -3.89 17.49
CA HIS A 69 5.84 -5.13 18.22
C HIS A 69 4.97 -4.84 19.44
N CYS A 70 3.81 -5.48 19.51
CA CYS A 70 2.83 -5.23 20.57
C CYS A 70 2.68 -6.46 21.45
N SER A 71 2.65 -6.23 22.75
CA SER A 71 2.30 -7.20 23.79
C SER A 71 1.24 -6.58 24.67
N GLY A 72 0.10 -7.24 24.82
CA GLY A 72 -1.08 -6.69 25.47
C GLY A 72 -1.92 -5.79 24.55
N PRO A 73 -2.83 -4.98 25.12
CA PRO A 73 -3.67 -4.05 24.37
C PRO A 73 -2.85 -3.00 23.62
N LEU A 74 -3.32 -2.60 22.43
CA LEU A 74 -2.81 -1.47 21.68
C LEU A 74 -2.91 -0.20 22.51
N GLN A 75 -1.78 0.48 22.66
CA GLN A 75 -1.70 1.73 23.42
C GLN A 75 -1.92 2.94 22.51
N PRO A 76 -2.61 4.01 22.98
CA PRO A 76 -2.85 5.23 22.19
C PRO A 76 -1.57 5.88 21.66
N GLU A 77 -0.44 5.76 22.37
CA GLU A 77 0.84 6.34 21.97
C GLU A 77 1.37 5.72 20.67
N ILE A 78 1.17 4.42 20.48
CA ILE A 78 1.51 3.73 19.22
C ILE A 78 0.62 4.28 18.10
N VAL A 79 -0.65 4.57 18.38
CA VAL A 79 -1.57 5.13 17.38
C VAL A 79 -1.17 6.57 17.01
N LEU A 80 -0.74 7.40 17.97
CA LEU A 80 -0.19 8.73 17.69
C LEU A 80 1.03 8.64 16.77
N ASP A 81 1.95 7.71 17.03
CA ASP A 81 3.10 7.45 16.16
C ASP A 81 2.69 7.05 14.74
N ILE A 82 1.61 6.27 14.61
CA ILE A 82 1.03 5.87 13.32
C ILE A 82 0.43 7.08 12.59
N LEU A 83 -0.33 7.93 13.28
CA LEU A 83 -0.93 9.13 12.72
C LEU A 83 0.12 10.16 12.26
N ALA A 84 1.31 10.15 12.85
CA ALA A 84 2.42 11.01 12.44
C ALA A 84 3.11 10.60 11.12
N ILE A 85 2.93 9.35 10.65
CA ILE A 85 3.65 8.79 9.50
C ILE A 85 3.53 9.63 8.21
N PRO A 86 2.36 10.15 7.80
CA PRO A 86 2.22 10.91 6.56
C PRO A 86 2.94 12.26 6.57
N GLY A 87 3.34 12.76 7.75
CA GLY A 87 4.01 14.06 7.87
C GLY A 87 3.13 15.23 7.43
N PHE A 88 1.82 15.20 7.75
CA PHE A 88 0.91 16.29 7.42
C PHE A 88 1.38 17.62 8.01
N THR A 89 1.30 18.68 7.21
CA THR A 89 1.50 20.05 7.68
C THR A 89 0.26 20.62 8.37
N THR A 90 -0.92 20.15 7.98
CA THR A 90 -2.19 20.48 8.63
C THR A 90 -2.30 19.73 9.96
N PRO A 91 -2.65 20.41 11.07
CA PRO A 91 -2.82 19.75 12.35
C PRO A 91 -4.04 18.82 12.37
N TYR A 92 -3.98 17.83 13.25
CA TYR A 92 -5.14 17.07 13.65
C TYR A 92 -6.05 17.95 14.52
N ARG A 93 -7.36 17.71 14.41
CA ARG A 93 -8.37 18.36 15.25
C ARG A 93 -8.17 18.04 16.72
N ASP A 94 -7.98 16.76 17.02
CA ASP A 94 -7.68 16.22 18.34
C ASP A 94 -7.04 14.82 18.17
N ALA A 95 -5.71 14.79 18.04
CA ALA A 95 -4.98 13.55 17.76
C ALA A 95 -5.06 12.56 18.92
N ASP A 96 -5.02 13.06 20.16
CA ASP A 96 -5.06 12.23 21.37
C ASP A 96 -6.42 11.54 21.52
N ALA A 97 -7.52 12.26 21.30
CA ALA A 97 -8.86 11.68 21.34
C ALA A 97 -9.07 10.63 20.23
N ASP A 98 -8.65 10.95 18.99
CA ASP A 98 -8.74 10.02 17.87
C ASP A 98 -7.87 8.77 18.11
N ALA A 99 -6.67 8.93 18.66
CA ALA A 99 -5.77 7.84 19.01
C ALA A 99 -6.35 6.92 20.10
N ALA A 100 -6.92 7.50 21.16
CA ALA A 100 -7.57 6.74 22.23
C ALA A 100 -8.78 5.94 21.71
N LEU A 101 -9.62 6.57 20.87
CA LEU A 101 -10.78 5.90 20.29
C LEU A 101 -10.36 4.77 19.33
N LEU A 102 -9.34 5.01 18.50
CA LEU A 102 -8.80 4.00 17.60
C LEU A 102 -8.22 2.81 18.37
N ALA A 103 -7.38 3.06 19.38
CA ALA A 103 -6.81 2.01 20.22
C ALA A 103 -7.93 1.16 20.85
N GLN A 104 -8.96 1.80 21.41
CA GLN A 104 -10.12 1.12 21.97
C GLN A 104 -10.84 0.23 20.93
N ARG A 105 -11.14 0.78 19.74
CA ARG A 105 -11.85 0.05 18.67
C ARG A 105 -11.05 -1.13 18.13
N ILE A 106 -9.74 -0.95 17.93
CA ILE A 106 -8.85 -2.02 17.47
C ILE A 106 -8.77 -3.12 18.54
N ASN A 107 -8.60 -2.75 19.81
CA ASN A 107 -8.52 -3.71 20.92
C ASN A 107 -9.79 -4.56 21.07
N GLN A 108 -10.98 -3.97 20.90
CA GLN A 108 -12.26 -4.69 20.90
C GLN A 108 -12.36 -5.77 19.82
N ILE A 109 -11.62 -5.61 18.72
CA ILE A 109 -11.61 -6.56 17.60
C ILE A 109 -10.48 -7.59 17.76
N LEU A 110 -9.35 -7.19 18.36
CA LEU A 110 -8.22 -8.09 18.64
C LEU A 110 -8.50 -9.10 19.75
N ALA A 111 -9.19 -8.68 20.81
CA ALA A 111 -9.66 -9.55 21.88
C ALA A 111 -11.19 -9.40 22.03
N PRO A 112 -11.98 -10.32 21.45
CA PRO A 112 -13.37 -10.48 21.83
C PRO A 112 -13.46 -10.70 23.36
N ALA A 113 -14.57 -10.28 23.98
CA ALA A 113 -14.73 -10.11 25.43
C ALA A 113 -14.38 -11.33 26.33
N GLU A 114 -14.14 -12.51 25.74
CA GLU A 114 -13.84 -13.77 26.40
C GLU A 114 -12.32 -14.06 26.52
N GLN A 115 -11.45 -13.24 25.89
CA GLN A 115 -10.00 -13.39 25.94
C GLN A 115 -9.33 -12.33 26.81
N ASP A 116 -8.35 -12.74 27.61
CA ASP A 116 -7.50 -11.83 28.36
C ASP A 116 -6.58 -11.06 27.41
N ALA A 117 -6.93 -9.79 27.17
CA ALA A 117 -6.20 -8.90 26.28
C ALA A 117 -4.73 -8.69 26.68
N SER A 118 -4.34 -9.00 27.92
CA SER A 118 -2.94 -8.91 28.39
C SER A 118 -2.04 -9.98 27.76
N THR A 119 -2.62 -11.07 27.25
CA THR A 119 -1.89 -12.17 26.61
C THR A 119 -1.71 -11.99 25.09
N LEU A 120 -2.28 -10.93 24.51
CA LEU A 120 -2.18 -10.65 23.08
C LEU A 120 -0.72 -10.39 22.69
N VAL A 121 -0.25 -11.08 21.65
CA VAL A 121 1.03 -10.79 21.00
C VAL A 121 0.78 -10.69 19.50
N TYR A 122 1.14 -9.53 18.93
CA TYR A 122 0.96 -9.26 17.52
C TYR A 122 1.94 -8.19 17.05
N THR A 123 2.06 -8.05 15.74
CA THR A 123 2.89 -7.03 15.11
C THR A 123 2.03 -6.16 14.21
N LEU A 124 2.25 -4.85 14.23
CA LEU A 124 1.67 -3.91 13.27
C LEU A 124 2.74 -3.51 12.26
N ASP A 125 2.46 -3.71 10.98
CA ASP A 125 3.25 -3.12 9.90
C ASP A 125 2.42 -2.00 9.25
N ILE A 126 2.86 -0.75 9.33
CA ILE A 126 2.18 0.39 8.70
C ILE A 126 3.04 0.97 7.59
N ILE A 127 2.51 1.06 6.37
CA ILE A 127 3.23 1.62 5.23
C ILE A 127 3.74 3.03 5.55
N ARG A 128 5.01 3.29 5.22
CA ARG A 128 5.63 4.61 5.28
C ARG A 128 5.17 5.47 4.11
N GLY A 129 3.93 5.93 4.19
CA GLY A 129 3.35 6.81 3.19
C GLY A 129 1.85 6.96 3.36
N GLY A 130 1.32 8.06 2.82
CA GLY A 130 -0.12 8.28 2.71
C GLY A 130 -0.63 7.80 1.37
N PHE A 131 -1.85 7.24 1.38
CA PHE A 131 -2.63 6.94 0.18
C PHE A 131 -3.68 8.04 0.04
N PHE A 132 -3.68 8.75 -1.08
CA PHE A 132 -4.55 9.91 -1.30
C PHE A 132 -5.50 9.67 -2.46
N ARG A 133 -6.79 9.92 -2.24
CA ARG A 133 -7.78 9.87 -3.30
C ARG A 133 -8.92 10.84 -3.02
N ASN A 134 -9.23 11.67 -4.00
CA ASN A 134 -10.22 12.75 -3.87
C ASN A 134 -9.89 13.64 -2.66
N ARG A 135 -10.78 13.67 -1.64
CA ARG A 135 -10.60 14.43 -0.39
C ARG A 135 -10.17 13.56 0.80
N GLY A 136 -9.93 12.27 0.57
CA GLY A 136 -9.54 11.31 1.62
C GLY A 136 -8.05 11.04 1.62
N ALA A 137 -7.50 10.90 2.83
CA ALA A 137 -6.18 10.34 3.06
C ALA A 137 -6.33 9.02 3.80
N TYR A 138 -5.47 8.05 3.50
CA TYR A 138 -5.54 6.72 4.10
C TYR A 138 -4.17 6.28 4.56
N LEU A 139 -4.12 5.76 5.79
CA LEU A 139 -2.99 5.04 6.32
C LEU A 139 -3.26 3.55 6.15
N VAL A 140 -2.33 2.84 5.54
CA VAL A 140 -2.51 1.44 5.17
C VAL A 140 -1.48 0.60 5.89
N GLY A 141 -1.94 -0.46 6.53
CA GLY A 141 -1.10 -1.38 7.26
C GLY A 141 -1.76 -2.73 7.42
N ARG A 142 -1.14 -3.57 8.25
CA ARG A 142 -1.62 -4.89 8.60
C ARG A 142 -1.26 -5.26 10.02
N ILE A 143 -2.10 -6.09 10.61
CA ILE A 143 -1.89 -6.74 11.88
C ILE A 143 -1.48 -8.19 11.58
N ILE A 144 -0.30 -8.57 12.06
CA ILE A 144 0.22 -9.94 11.99
C ILE A 144 0.01 -10.56 13.37
N HIS A 145 -0.90 -11.52 13.43
CA HIS A 145 -1.23 -12.27 14.64
C HIS A 145 -0.14 -13.33 14.91
N GLN A 146 -0.07 -13.84 16.15
CA GLN A 146 0.91 -14.87 16.53
C GLN A 146 0.80 -16.15 15.70
N ASP A 147 -0.40 -16.50 15.22
CA ASP A 147 -0.69 -17.62 14.32
C ASP A 147 -0.35 -17.32 12.84
N SER A 148 0.36 -16.21 12.57
CA SER A 148 0.68 -15.71 11.23
C SER A 148 -0.51 -15.26 10.39
N ARG A 149 -1.72 -15.24 10.94
CA ARG A 149 -2.88 -14.64 10.25
C ARG A 149 -2.65 -13.16 10.05
N ILE A 150 -2.99 -12.66 8.86
CA ILE A 150 -2.90 -11.24 8.50
C ILE A 150 -4.30 -10.64 8.54
N THR A 151 -4.44 -9.49 9.20
CA THR A 151 -5.66 -8.68 9.19
C THR A 151 -5.32 -7.30 8.63
N PRO A 152 -6.04 -6.79 7.62
CA PRO A 152 -5.82 -5.42 7.14
C PRO A 152 -6.03 -4.41 8.27
N LEU A 153 -5.29 -3.30 8.24
CA LEU A 153 -5.51 -2.15 9.11
C LEU A 153 -5.45 -0.90 8.25
N VAL A 154 -6.61 -0.36 7.90
CA VAL A 154 -6.68 0.88 7.12
C VAL A 154 -7.39 1.96 7.91
N LEU A 155 -6.73 3.09 8.13
CA LEU A 155 -7.33 4.28 8.74
C LEU A 155 -7.74 5.23 7.63
N ALA A 156 -9.00 5.64 7.62
CA ALA A 156 -9.51 6.67 6.72
C ALA A 156 -9.51 8.01 7.45
N LEU A 157 -8.84 9.00 6.86
CA LEU A 157 -8.69 10.34 7.40
C LEU A 157 -9.38 11.34 6.48
N LEU A 158 -10.07 12.29 7.10
CA LEU A 158 -10.70 13.42 6.44
C LEU A 158 -10.18 14.72 7.04
N ASN A 159 -10.35 15.82 6.29
CA ASN A 159 -9.98 17.15 6.74
C ASN A 159 -11.23 18.03 6.76
N SER A 160 -11.55 18.58 7.93
CA SER A 160 -12.65 19.53 8.10
C SER A 160 -12.12 20.96 8.00
N LEU A 161 -12.57 21.68 6.97
CA LEU A 161 -12.23 23.10 6.77
C LEU A 161 -13.36 24.05 7.22
N ASP A 162 -14.61 23.57 7.22
CA ASP A 162 -15.82 24.41 7.38
C ASP A 162 -16.50 24.27 8.76
N HIS A 163 -15.88 23.58 9.72
CA HIS A 163 -16.42 23.32 11.06
C HIS A 163 -15.68 24.14 12.13
N PRO A 164 -16.30 24.54 13.26
CA PRO A 164 -15.60 25.22 14.37
C PRO A 164 -14.41 24.43 14.95
N GLN A 165 -14.34 23.13 14.67
CA GLN A 165 -13.18 22.30 14.97
C GLN A 165 -12.52 21.88 13.65
N GLN A 166 -11.61 22.71 13.17
CA GLN A 166 -10.86 22.50 11.93
C GLN A 166 -9.74 21.47 12.12
N GLY A 167 -9.35 20.80 11.04
CA GLY A 167 -8.18 19.92 11.01
C GLY A 167 -8.50 18.49 10.58
N ILE A 168 -7.44 17.69 10.57
CA ILE A 168 -7.50 16.27 10.20
C ILE A 168 -8.15 15.47 11.33
N TYR A 169 -9.00 14.53 10.99
CA TYR A 169 -9.55 13.56 11.95
C TYR A 169 -9.66 12.19 11.31
N VAL A 170 -9.70 11.17 12.17
CA VAL A 170 -9.93 9.78 11.73
C VAL A 170 -11.43 9.53 11.63
N ASP A 171 -11.89 9.26 10.42
CA ASP A 171 -13.31 9.01 10.13
C ASP A 171 -13.69 7.54 10.35
N ALA A 172 -12.79 6.63 9.96
CA ALA A 172 -13.05 5.19 10.06
C ALA A 172 -11.77 4.36 10.18
N VAL A 173 -11.94 3.14 10.71
CA VAL A 173 -10.94 2.08 10.72
C VAL A 173 -11.52 0.83 10.04
N LEU A 174 -10.82 0.30 9.04
CA LEU A 174 -11.22 -0.88 8.29
C LEU A 174 -10.27 -2.03 8.67
N LEU A 175 -10.86 -3.09 9.22
CA LEU A 175 -10.13 -4.26 9.73
C LEU A 175 -10.51 -5.56 9.01
N ARG A 176 -11.20 -5.47 7.88
CA ARG A 176 -11.68 -6.63 7.11
C ARG A 176 -11.22 -6.54 5.67
N GLU A 177 -10.84 -7.68 5.10
CA GLU A 177 -10.42 -7.80 3.70
C GLU A 177 -11.50 -7.25 2.76
N ALA A 178 -12.77 -7.62 2.95
CA ALA A 178 -13.86 -7.18 2.06
C ALA A 178 -14.00 -5.64 1.98
N TYR A 179 -13.87 -4.92 3.11
CA TYR A 179 -13.93 -3.46 3.10
C TYR A 179 -12.68 -2.84 2.47
N THR A 180 -11.52 -3.45 2.72
CA THR A 180 -10.25 -3.04 2.10
C THR A 180 -10.32 -3.24 0.59
N HIS A 181 -10.81 -4.38 0.11
CA HIS A 181 -11.00 -4.66 -1.30
C HIS A 181 -11.90 -3.62 -1.98
N ASN A 182 -13.03 -3.25 -1.35
CA ASN A 182 -13.91 -2.21 -1.88
C ASN A 182 -13.22 -0.84 -1.96
N LEU A 183 -12.41 -0.50 -0.94
CA LEU A 183 -11.65 0.75 -0.94
C LEU A 183 -10.64 0.80 -2.10
N PHE A 184 -10.01 -0.33 -2.42
CA PHE A 184 -9.00 -0.45 -3.48
C PHE A 184 -9.58 -0.90 -4.84
N SER A 185 -10.91 -0.85 -5.01
CA SER A 185 -11.59 -1.28 -6.24
C SER A 185 -11.02 -0.61 -7.50
N SER A 186 -10.86 -1.39 -8.57
CA SER A 186 -10.42 -0.91 -9.89
C SER A 186 -11.45 -0.03 -10.60
N THR A 187 -12.69 0.01 -10.11
CA THR A 187 -13.74 0.91 -10.63
C THR A 187 -13.63 2.33 -10.08
N LEU A 188 -12.77 2.55 -9.10
CA LEU A 188 -12.51 3.86 -8.49
C LEU A 188 -11.25 4.48 -9.09
N ALA A 189 -11.09 5.79 -8.88
CA ALA A 189 -9.82 6.44 -9.20
C ALA A 189 -8.65 5.79 -8.44
N ASN A 190 -7.48 5.78 -9.07
CA ASN A 190 -6.24 5.31 -8.45
C ASN A 190 -5.87 6.20 -7.26
N PHE A 191 -5.15 5.63 -6.31
CA PHE A 191 -4.52 6.38 -5.24
C PHE A 191 -3.26 7.07 -5.75
N HIS A 192 -2.98 8.24 -5.21
CA HIS A 192 -1.64 8.78 -5.19
C HIS A 192 -0.96 8.30 -3.90
N VAL A 193 0.17 7.60 -4.03
CA VAL A 193 0.91 7.03 -2.91
C VAL A 193 2.24 7.75 -2.77
N THR A 194 2.57 8.21 -1.56
CA THR A 194 3.80 9.01 -1.34
C THR A 194 5.07 8.17 -1.20
N ASN A 195 4.94 6.85 -0.99
CA ASN A 195 6.07 5.94 -0.99
C ASN A 195 6.44 5.56 -2.44
N PRO A 196 7.69 5.73 -2.88
CA PRO A 196 8.06 5.53 -4.29
C PRO A 196 8.24 4.07 -4.70
N TYR A 197 8.27 3.13 -3.74
CA TYR A 197 8.61 1.73 -3.98
C TYR A 197 7.38 0.91 -4.39
N TYR A 198 6.90 1.11 -5.62
CA TYR A 198 5.65 0.53 -6.14
C TYR A 198 5.57 -1.00 -6.10
N ARG A 199 6.70 -1.71 -6.26
CA ARG A 199 6.74 -3.18 -6.26
C ARG A 199 6.39 -3.71 -4.87
N GLU A 200 7.13 -3.24 -3.88
CA GLU A 200 6.97 -3.63 -2.48
C GLU A 200 5.63 -3.17 -1.90
N ILE A 201 5.14 -1.99 -2.33
CA ILE A 201 3.80 -1.53 -1.98
C ILE A 201 2.74 -2.46 -2.58
N SER A 202 2.90 -2.87 -3.84
CA SER A 202 1.96 -3.81 -4.49
C SER A 202 1.95 -5.17 -3.81
N GLU A 203 3.12 -5.70 -3.44
CA GLU A 203 3.27 -6.94 -2.66
C GLU A 203 2.65 -6.81 -1.26
N PHE A 204 2.84 -5.66 -0.60
CA PHE A 204 2.21 -5.39 0.68
C PHE A 204 0.68 -5.39 0.56
N LEU A 205 0.13 -4.69 -0.44
CA LEU A 205 -1.31 -4.66 -0.69
C LEU A 205 -1.86 -6.06 -1.01
N HIS A 206 -1.11 -6.87 -1.74
CA HIS A 206 -1.47 -8.26 -2.01
C HIS A 206 -1.53 -9.09 -0.73
N SER A 207 -0.63 -8.84 0.24
CA SER A 207 -0.66 -9.55 1.52
C SER A 207 -1.91 -9.29 2.37
N ILE A 208 -2.58 -8.15 2.17
CA ILE A 208 -3.83 -7.80 2.87
C ILE A 208 -5.09 -8.00 2.02
N MET A 209 -4.94 -8.27 0.73
CA MET A 209 -6.01 -8.56 -0.23
C MET A 209 -5.59 -9.71 -1.17
N PRO A 210 -5.30 -10.91 -0.64
CA PRO A 210 -4.67 -12.00 -1.41
C PRO A 210 -5.55 -12.54 -2.53
N THR A 211 -6.87 -12.35 -2.44
CA THR A 211 -7.83 -12.74 -3.48
C THR A 211 -7.74 -11.87 -4.73
N ARG A 212 -7.07 -10.71 -4.66
CA ARG A 212 -6.90 -9.79 -5.77
C ARG A 212 -5.58 -10.07 -6.51
N PRO A 213 -5.58 -10.22 -7.84
CA PRO A 213 -4.37 -10.41 -8.62
C PRO A 213 -3.34 -9.30 -8.39
N LEU A 214 -2.05 -9.67 -8.28
CA LEU A 214 -0.96 -8.74 -7.97
C LEU A 214 -0.90 -7.54 -8.95
N GLY A 215 -1.09 -7.78 -10.25
CA GLY A 215 -1.08 -6.72 -11.26
C GLY A 215 -2.15 -5.65 -11.05
N LEU A 216 -3.26 -5.94 -10.37
CA LEU A 216 -4.28 -4.93 -10.06
C LEU A 216 -3.88 -4.00 -8.91
N HIS A 217 -2.88 -4.37 -8.10
CA HIS A 217 -2.34 -3.48 -7.07
C HIS A 217 -1.47 -2.38 -7.71
N TYR A 218 -0.69 -2.71 -8.73
CA TYR A 218 0.05 -1.74 -9.55
C TYR A 218 -0.90 -0.68 -10.11
N THR A 219 -2.01 -1.09 -10.72
CA THR A 219 -3.00 -0.12 -11.23
C THR A 219 -3.55 0.76 -10.11
N THR A 220 -3.84 0.22 -8.93
CA THR A 220 -4.47 1.02 -7.87
C THR A 220 -3.58 2.10 -7.26
N ILE A 221 -2.26 1.96 -7.34
CA ILE A 221 -1.31 2.93 -6.77
C ILE A 221 -0.82 3.98 -7.77
N GLY A 222 -1.29 3.94 -9.02
CA GLY A 222 -0.96 4.90 -10.07
C GLY A 222 -0.17 4.28 -11.20
#